data_AF-A0A4Y1MZ49-F1
#
_entry.id   AF-A0A4Y1MZ49-F1
#
_cell.length_a   1.000
_cell.length_b   1.000
_cell.length_c   1.000
_cell.angle_alpha   90.00
_cell.angle_beta   90.00
_cell.angle_gamma   90.00
#
_symmetry.space_group_name_H-M   'P 1'
#
loop_
_entity.id
_entity.type
_entity.pdbx_description
1 polymer ?
#
loop_
_entity_poly.entity_id
_entity_poly.type
_entity_poly.pdbx_seq_one_letter_code
_entity_poly.pdbx_strand_id
1 'polypeptide(L)'
;MRQIRKDLIDHLGGNPSVTQRVMIDRAAWLSLRLALLDAKILADTFTEHDSRTYIAWDRSLNRLMRDLGLKGAAQTPRSLREHLAAKAGA
;
A
#
# COMPACT_ATOMS: atom_id res chain seq x y z
N MET A 1 6.86 13.09 -5.78
CA MET A 1 6.88 12.33 -7.06
C MET A 1 8.27 11.88 -7.49
N ARG A 2 9.19 12.79 -7.83
CA ARG A 2 10.57 12.41 -8.26
C ARG A 2 11.33 11.64 -7.19
N GLN A 3 11.22 12.07 -5.93
CA GLN A 3 11.87 11.41 -4.80
C GLN A 3 11.39 9.96 -4.61
N ILE A 4 10.07 9.75 -4.48
CA ILE A 4 9.48 8.39 -4.35
C ILE A 4 9.94 7.46 -5.47
N ARG A 5 9.98 7.93 -6.73
CA ARG A 5 10.50 7.11 -7.84
C ARG A 5 11.95 6.73 -7.62
N LYS A 6 12.80 7.71 -7.28
CA LYS A 6 14.23 7.47 -6.99
C LYS A 6 14.38 6.45 -5.87
N ASP A 7 13.69 6.64 -4.75
CA ASP A 7 13.81 5.76 -3.59
C ASP A 7 13.39 4.32 -3.90
N LEU A 8 12.31 4.13 -4.67
CA LEU A 8 11.87 2.80 -5.07
C LEU A 8 12.79 2.16 -6.13
N ILE A 9 13.39 2.96 -7.03
CA ILE A 9 14.41 2.47 -7.97
C ILE A 9 15.66 2.01 -7.20
N ASP A 10 16.12 2.84 -6.26
CA ASP A 10 17.29 2.56 -5.42
C ASP A 10 17.02 1.31 -4.53
N HIS A 11 15.80 1.17 -3.99
CA HIS A 11 15.38 -0.03 -3.24
C HIS A 11 15.47 -1.32 -4.05
N LEU A 12 15.18 -1.27 -5.35
CA LEU A 12 15.26 -2.42 -6.27
C LEU A 12 16.68 -2.66 -6.82
N GLY A 13 17.69 -1.92 -6.33
CA GLY A 13 19.07 -2.05 -6.80
C GLY A 13 19.39 -1.26 -8.06
N GLY A 14 18.58 -0.25 -8.41
CA GLY A 14 18.89 0.71 -9.48
C GLY A 14 18.57 0.27 -10.91
N ASN A 15 18.24 -1.00 -11.15
CA ASN A 15 17.92 -1.52 -12.48
C ASN A 15 16.57 -2.26 -12.53
N PRO A 16 15.44 -1.56 -12.30
CA PRO A 16 14.13 -2.18 -12.33
C PRO A 16 13.76 -2.66 -13.73
N SER A 17 13.05 -3.78 -13.82
CA SER A 17 12.42 -4.26 -15.06
C SER A 17 11.38 -3.25 -15.58
N VAL A 18 10.92 -3.44 -16.82
CA VAL A 18 9.86 -2.60 -17.41
C VAL A 18 8.61 -2.61 -16.53
N THR A 19 8.19 -3.77 -16.04
CA THR A 19 7.00 -3.90 -15.18
C THR A 19 7.20 -3.21 -13.84
N GLN A 20 8.38 -3.36 -13.22
CA GLN A 20 8.72 -2.65 -11.97
C GLN A 20 8.69 -1.13 -12.15
N ARG A 21 9.19 -0.60 -13.28
CA ARG A 21 9.12 0.85 -13.56
C ARG A 21 7.67 1.35 -13.65
N VAL A 22 6.80 0.61 -14.32
CA VAL A 22 5.36 0.95 -14.38
C VAL A 22 4.76 0.95 -12.97
N MET A 23 5.08 -0.04 -12.15
CA MET A 23 4.60 -0.12 -10.77
C MET A 23 5.11 1.04 -9.91
N ILE A 24 6.39 1.40 -10.03
CA ILE A 24 7.00 2.56 -9.37
C ILE A 24 6.27 3.85 -9.75
N ASP A 25 5.97 4.04 -11.03
CA ASP A 25 5.23 5.21 -11.49
C ASP A 25 3.81 5.28 -10.91
N ARG A 26 3.11 4.13 -10.86
CA ARG A 26 1.78 4.06 -10.23
C ARG A 26 1.84 4.31 -8.73
N ALA A 27 2.83 3.76 -8.03
CA ALA A 27 3.05 3.99 -6.61
C ALA A 27 3.29 5.47 -6.29
N ALA A 28 4.13 6.14 -7.10
CA ALA A 28 4.34 7.58 -6.96
C ALA A 28 3.01 8.35 -7.13
N TRP A 29 2.23 8.05 -8.17
CA TRP A 29 0.98 8.76 -8.44
C TRP A 29 -0.08 8.54 -7.35
N LEU A 30 -0.20 7.31 -6.84
CA LEU A 30 -1.10 7.00 -5.73
C LEU A 30 -0.69 7.76 -4.46
N SER A 31 0.62 7.84 -4.18
CA SER A 31 1.12 8.59 -3.02
C SER A 31 0.76 10.07 -3.09
N LEU A 32 0.89 10.70 -4.27
CA LEU A 32 0.47 12.09 -4.47
C LEU A 32 -1.04 12.25 -4.29
N ARG A 33 -1.85 11.35 -4.86
CA ARG A 33 -3.30 11.41 -4.73
C ARG A 33 -3.77 11.27 -3.29
N LEU A 34 -3.14 10.38 -2.51
CA LEU A 34 -3.41 10.25 -1.08
C LEU A 34 -3.05 11.54 -0.34
N ALA A 35 -1.88 12.14 -0.61
CA ALA A 35 -1.50 13.42 -0.01
C ALA A 35 -2.47 14.57 -0.33
N LEU A 36 -3.09 14.58 -1.52
CA LEU A 36 -4.14 15.54 -1.86
C LEU A 36 -5.43 15.31 -1.05
N LEU A 37 -5.77 14.06 -0.77
CA LEU A 37 -6.90 13.73 0.10
C LEU A 37 -6.57 14.06 1.56
N ASP A 38 -5.33 13.86 2.02
CA ASP A 38 -4.86 14.29 3.34
C ASP A 38 -5.00 15.81 3.50
N ALA A 39 -4.68 16.59 2.46
CA ALA A 39 -4.90 18.03 2.46
C ALA A 39 -6.38 18.40 2.61
N LYS A 40 -7.30 17.62 2.05
CA LYS A 40 -8.75 17.83 2.26
C LYS A 40 -9.17 17.52 3.69
N ILE A 41 -8.57 16.51 4.34
CA ILE A 41 -8.78 16.19 5.76
C ILE A 41 -8.36 17.38 6.61
N LEU A 42 -7.16 17.92 6.37
CA LEU A 42 -6.65 19.09 7.10
C LEU A 42 -7.50 20.34 6.90
N ALA A 43 -8.10 20.49 5.73
CA ALA A 43 -8.98 21.60 5.39
C ALA A 43 -10.44 21.40 5.83
N ASP A 44 -10.78 20.31 6.51
CA ASP A 44 -12.15 19.94 6.89
C ASP A 44 -13.14 19.90 5.70
N THR A 45 -12.63 19.57 4.51
CA THR A 45 -13.42 19.43 3.26
C THR A 45 -13.47 17.98 2.77
N PHE A 46 -13.07 17.04 3.64
CA PHE A 46 -13.04 15.62 3.35
C PHE A 46 -14.45 15.02 3.45
N THR A 47 -14.88 14.35 2.39
CA THR A 47 -16.22 13.78 2.29
C THR A 47 -16.21 12.26 2.46
N GLU A 48 -17.40 11.70 2.63
CA GLU A 48 -17.58 10.24 2.64
C GLU A 48 -17.20 9.59 1.29
N HIS A 49 -17.34 10.31 0.17
CA HIS A 49 -16.85 9.83 -1.12
C HIS A 49 -15.31 9.78 -1.16
N ASP A 50 -14.67 10.80 -0.59
CA ASP A 50 -13.21 10.83 -0.45
C ASP A 50 -12.72 9.68 0.44
N SER A 51 -13.42 9.38 1.53
CA SER A 51 -13.12 8.24 2.42
C SER A 51 -13.03 6.91 1.66
N ARG A 52 -14.05 6.58 0.86
CA ARG A 52 -14.06 5.34 0.07
C ARG A 52 -12.94 5.33 -0.98
N THR A 53 -12.68 6.49 -1.59
CA THR A 53 -11.63 6.64 -2.59
C THR A 53 -10.24 6.49 -1.97
N TYR A 54 -10.02 7.09 -0.81
CA TYR A 54 -8.79 6.99 -0.01
C TYR A 54 -8.49 5.53 0.31
N ILE A 55 -9.46 4.82 0.89
CA ILE A 55 -9.32 3.40 1.26
C ILE A 55 -8.98 2.54 0.04
N ALA A 56 -9.63 2.78 -1.11
CA ALA A 56 -9.34 2.03 -2.32
C ALA A 56 -7.90 2.27 -2.82
N TRP A 57 -7.46 3.53 -2.86
CA TRP A 57 -6.12 3.90 -3.32
C TRP A 57 -5.02 3.46 -2.35
N ASP A 58 -5.24 3.58 -1.04
CA ASP A 58 -4.31 3.10 -0.03
C ASP A 58 -4.12 1.58 -0.15
N ARG A 59 -5.19 0.81 -0.34
CA ARG A 59 -5.09 -0.64 -0.57
C ARG A 59 -4.33 -0.97 -1.85
N SER A 60 -4.55 -0.22 -2.94
CA SER A 60 -3.78 -0.37 -4.17
C SER A 60 -2.30 -0.07 -3.95
N LEU A 61 -1.97 0.99 -3.21
CA LEU A 61 -0.59 1.35 -2.90
C LEU A 61 0.08 0.26 -2.06
N ASN A 62 -0.57 -0.22 -1.00
CA ASN A 62 -0.08 -1.31 -0.16
C ASN A 62 0.15 -2.61 -0.96
N ARG A 63 -0.64 -2.89 -1.99
CA ARG A 63 -0.40 -4.03 -2.89
C ARG A 63 0.88 -3.81 -3.71
N LEU A 64 1.03 -2.64 -4.35
CA LEU A 64 2.25 -2.32 -5.10
C LEU A 64 3.50 -2.38 -4.22
N MET A 65 3.44 -1.87 -2.99
CA MET A 65 4.59 -1.91 -2.07
C MET A 65 5.00 -3.34 -1.73
N ARG A 66 4.04 -4.26 -1.50
CA ARG A 66 4.32 -5.68 -1.28
C ARG A 66 4.96 -6.33 -2.49
N ASP A 67 4.40 -6.08 -3.67
CA ASP A 67 4.93 -6.65 -4.92
C ASP A 67 6.34 -6.11 -5.24
N LEU A 68 6.66 -4.88 -4.82
CA LEU A 68 7.97 -4.25 -4.98
C LEU A 68 9.01 -4.67 -3.92
N GLY A 69 8.62 -5.46 -2.91
CA GLY A 69 9.57 -6.03 -1.95
C GLY A 69 9.32 -5.68 -0.49
N LEU A 70 8.22 -5.00 -0.15
CA LEU A 70 7.81 -4.85 1.25
C LEU A 70 7.46 -6.23 1.82
N LYS A 71 8.36 -6.75 2.65
CA LYS A 71 8.12 -7.97 3.42
C LYS A 71 7.33 -7.63 4.67
N GLY A 72 6.15 -8.22 4.82
CA GLY A 72 5.39 -8.14 6.07
C GLY A 72 6.16 -8.84 7.20
N ALA A 73 5.78 -8.53 8.44
CA ALA A 73 6.23 -9.33 9.58
C ALA A 73 5.82 -10.80 9.35
N ALA A 74 6.74 -11.73 9.63
CA ALA A 74 6.43 -13.15 9.54
C ALA A 74 5.25 -13.44 10.47
N GLN A 75 4.11 -13.83 9.91
CA GLN A 75 2.99 -14.26 10.73
C GLN A 75 3.35 -15.62 11.32
N THR A 76 3.29 -15.75 12.64
CA THR A 76 3.32 -17.06 13.30
C THR A 76 2.14 -17.87 12.77
N PRO A 77 2.36 -18.99 12.07
CA PRO A 77 1.27 -19.79 11.56
C PRO A 77 0.44 -20.28 12.74
N ARG A 78 -0.86 -19.98 12.76
CA ARG A 78 -1.75 -20.58 13.76
C ARG A 78 -1.76 -22.09 13.54
N SER A 79 -1.63 -22.83 14.62
CA SER A 79 -1.76 -24.28 14.54
C SER A 79 -3.18 -24.66 14.11
N LEU A 80 -3.33 -25.84 13.50
CA LEU A 80 -4.66 -26.40 13.17
C LEU A 80 -5.58 -26.46 14.41
N ARG A 81 -5.01 -26.75 15.59
CA ARG A 81 -5.73 -26.73 16.86
C ARG A 81 -6.29 -25.34 17.19
N GLU A 82 -5.48 -24.30 17.04
CA GLU A 82 -5.92 -22.91 17.27
C GLU A 82 -7.01 -22.47 16.29
N HIS A 83 -6.91 -22.91 15.02
CA HIS A 83 -7.94 -22.62 14.02
C HIS A 83 -9.28 -23.29 14.34
N LEU A 84 -9.27 -24.54 14.80
CA LEU A 84 -10.48 -25.27 15.17
C LEU A 84 -11.11 -24.72 16.46
N ALA A 85 -10.28 -24.38 17.46
CA ALA A 85 -10.75 -23.77 18.71
C ALA A 85 -11.44 -22.41 18.47
N ALA A 86 -10.89 -21.57 17.57
CA ALA A 86 -11.49 -20.28 17.22
C ALA A 86 -12.84 -20.41 16.49
N LYS A 87 -13.06 -21.52 15.76
CA LYS A 87 -14.30 -21.76 15.01
C LYS A 87 -15.39 -22.43 15.85
N ALA A 88 -15.02 -23.14 16.91
CA ALA A 88 -15.97 -23.79 17.84
C ALA A 88 -16.52 -22.84 18.92
N GLY A 89 -15.88 -21.68 19.12
CA GLY A 89 -16.30 -20.64 20.07
C GLY A 89 -17.09 -19.48 19.46
N ALA A 90 -17.51 -19.59 18.19
CA ALA A 90 -18.34 -18.62 17.46
C ALA A 90 -19.66 -19.26 17.07
#